data_AF-A0A094EG49-F1
#
_entry.id   AF-A0A094EG49-F1
#
_cell.length_a   1.000
_cell.length_b   1.000
_cell.length_c   1.000
_cell.angle_alpha   90.00
_cell.angle_beta   90.00
_cell.angle_gamma   90.00
#
_symmetry.space_group_name_H-M   'P 1'
#
loop_
_entity.id
_entity.type
_entity.pdbx_description
1 polymer ?
#
loop_
_entity_poly.entity_id
_entity_poly.type
_entity_poly.pdbx_seq_one_letter_code
_entity_poly.pdbx_strand_id
1 'polypeptide(L)'
;MTPGGEEVLLDVAGQDATEAFEDVGHSDEAREILDGILVGTLKRMPGDPAPKAQPSTTTVQAPATGMGSVALYFILVTGGAAAFFTYKYLQAQQAQQ
;
A
#
# COMPACT_ATOMS: atom_id res chain seq x y z
N MET A 1 -17.07 5.05 -1.34
CA MET A 1 -16.89 5.03 0.13
C MET A 1 -15.41 5.19 0.41
N THR A 2 -15.03 6.29 1.04
CA THR A 2 -13.66 6.51 1.52
C THR A 2 -13.39 5.57 2.70
N PRO A 3 -12.18 4.98 2.84
CA PRO A 3 -11.85 4.05 3.92
C PRO A 3 -12.03 4.62 5.35
N GLY A 4 -12.11 5.95 5.50
CA GLY A 4 -12.33 6.65 6.77
C GLY A 4 -13.78 7.02 7.09
N GLY A 5 -14.77 6.52 6.35
CA GLY A 5 -16.18 6.90 6.54
C GLY A 5 -16.56 8.22 5.85
N GLU A 6 -17.85 8.55 5.85
CA GLU A 6 -18.40 9.77 5.25
C GLU A 6 -18.40 10.96 6.21
N GLU A 7 -18.39 10.67 7.51
CA GLU A 7 -18.36 11.63 8.60
C GLU A 7 -17.17 12.60 8.50
N VAL A 8 -15.98 12.10 8.19
CA VAL A 8 -14.77 12.92 8.03
C VAL A 8 -14.84 13.85 6.82
N LEU A 9 -15.57 13.48 5.77
CA LEU A 9 -15.79 14.34 4.60
C LEU A 9 -16.80 15.43 4.92
N LEU A 10 -17.81 15.12 5.73
CA LEU A 10 -18.84 16.08 6.15
C LEU A 10 -18.27 17.16 7.09
N ASP A 11 -17.34 16.79 7.98
CA ASP A 11 -16.72 17.72 8.93
C ASP A 11 -15.92 18.85 8.25
N VAL A 12 -15.32 18.56 7.09
CA VAL A 12 -14.53 19.52 6.29
C VAL A 12 -15.26 20.00 5.04
N ALA A 13 -16.53 19.65 4.87
CA ALA A 13 -17.30 20.00 3.68
C ALA A 13 -17.40 21.52 3.51
N GLY A 14 -17.07 22.01 2.31
CA GLY A 14 -17.09 23.44 1.98
C GLY A 14 -15.92 24.26 2.55
N GLN A 15 -14.94 23.61 3.18
CA GLN A 15 -13.71 24.23 3.67
C GLN A 15 -12.49 23.79 2.83
N ASP A 16 -11.36 24.46 3.03
CA ASP A 16 -10.07 24.00 2.48
C ASP A 16 -9.54 22.84 3.32
N ALA A 17 -9.70 21.62 2.82
CA ALA A 17 -9.29 20.39 3.49
C ALA A 17 -7.83 19.97 3.17
N THR A 18 -7.02 20.84 2.54
CA THR A 18 -5.64 20.49 2.12
C THR A 18 -4.78 20.02 3.29
N GLU A 19 -4.86 20.70 4.43
CA GLU A 19 -4.10 20.35 5.64
C GLU A 19 -4.52 18.97 6.19
N ALA A 20 -5.83 18.74 6.33
CA ALA A 20 -6.38 17.46 6.81
C ALA A 20 -6.05 16.30 5.86
N PHE A 21 -6.02 16.54 4.54
CA PHE A 21 -5.69 15.51 3.56
C PHE A 21 -4.22 15.10 3.62
N GLU A 22 -3.31 16.06 3.75
CA GLU A 22 -1.86 15.80 3.80
C GLU A 22 -1.41 15.25 5.16
N ASP A 23 -2.01 15.69 6.28
CA ASP A 23 -1.69 15.18 7.63
C ASP A 23 -2.00 13.68 7.77
N VAL A 24 -3.00 13.19 7.04
CA VAL A 24 -3.34 11.75 7.01
C VAL A 24 -2.31 10.95 6.20
N GLY A 25 -1.63 11.55 5.22
CA GLY A 25 -0.65 10.88 4.39
C GLY A 25 -1.26 9.84 3.44
N HIS A 26 -2.23 10.26 2.63
CA HIS A 26 -2.90 9.42 1.64
C HIS A 26 -1.93 8.85 0.58
N SER A 27 -2.22 7.64 0.06
CA SER A 27 -1.43 6.99 -0.99
C SER A 27 -1.60 7.65 -2.35
N ASP A 28 -0.72 7.33 -3.31
CA ASP A 28 -0.81 7.85 -4.68
C ASP A 28 -2.14 7.45 -5.36
N GLU A 29 -2.65 6.25 -5.11
CA GLU A 29 -3.98 5.81 -5.58
C GLU A 29 -5.11 6.74 -5.09
N ALA A 30 -5.04 7.20 -3.83
CA ALA A 30 -6.03 8.13 -3.29
C ALA A 30 -5.95 9.52 -3.95
N ARG A 31 -4.75 9.94 -4.39
CA ARG A 31 -4.57 11.16 -5.18
C ARG A 31 -5.13 11.01 -6.60
N GLU A 32 -4.93 9.85 -7.23
CA GLU A 32 -5.54 9.56 -8.53
C GLU A 32 -7.08 9.58 -8.47
N ILE A 33 -7.67 9.04 -7.40
CA ILE A 33 -9.12 9.12 -7.17
C ILE A 33 -9.57 10.57 -6.99
N LEU A 34 -8.81 11.38 -6.22
CA LEU A 34 -9.11 12.81 -5.99
C LEU A 34 -9.12 13.58 -7.32
N ASP A 35 -8.16 13.32 -8.20
CA ASP A 35 -8.11 13.94 -9.54
C ASP A 35 -9.32 13.56 -10.40
N GLY A 36 -9.79 12.31 -10.29
CA GLY A 36 -10.98 11.82 -10.99
C GLY A 36 -12.29 12.48 -10.56
N ILE A 37 -12.36 13.04 -9.35
CA ILE A 37 -13.55 13.74 -8.81
C ILE A 37 -13.41 15.27 -8.82
N LEU A 38 -12.35 15.80 -9.46
CA LEU A 38 -12.12 17.24 -9.56
C LEU A 38 -13.18 17.91 -10.47
N VAL A 39 -13.99 18.78 -9.89
CA VAL A 39 -15.02 19.55 -10.63
C VAL A 39 -14.50 20.90 -11.13
N GLY A 40 -13.59 21.53 -10.40
CA GLY A 40 -13.04 22.85 -10.75
C GLY A 40 -12.10 23.40 -9.68
N THR A 41 -11.57 24.61 -9.92
CA THR A 41 -10.63 25.28 -9.03
C THR A 41 -11.21 26.59 -8.49
N LEU A 42 -10.98 26.86 -7.20
CA LEU A 42 -11.43 28.08 -6.55
C LEU A 42 -10.46 29.23 -6.87
N LYS A 43 -10.97 30.32 -7.45
CA LYS A 43 -10.17 31.52 -7.73
C LYS A 43 -10.02 32.35 -6.45
N ARG A 44 -8.78 32.58 -6.02
CA ARG A 44 -8.48 33.49 -4.91
C ARG A 44 -8.82 34.95 -5.25
N MET A 45 -9.43 35.63 -4.28
CA MET A 45 -9.75 37.05 -4.31
C MET A 45 -8.76 37.87 -3.45
N PRO A 46 -8.63 39.18 -3.71
CA PRO A 46 -7.85 40.06 -2.84
C PRO A 46 -8.43 40.08 -1.42
N GLY A 47 -7.65 39.63 -0.43
CA GLY A 47 -8.08 39.50 0.97
C GLY A 47 -8.19 38.05 1.46
N ASP A 48 -8.12 37.07 0.56
CA ASP A 48 -8.09 35.67 0.95
C ASP A 48 -6.80 35.32 1.70
N PRO A 49 -6.86 34.40 2.69
CA PRO A 49 -5.67 33.92 3.36
C PRO A 49 -4.67 33.34 2.36
N ALA A 50 -3.39 33.66 2.55
CA ALA A 50 -2.33 33.10 1.73
C ALA A 50 -2.25 31.58 1.94
N PRO A 51 -1.97 30.80 0.88
CA PRO A 51 -1.71 29.37 1.03
C PRO A 51 -0.55 29.18 1.99
N LYS A 52 -0.74 28.29 2.96
CA LYS A 52 0.36 27.84 3.80
C LYS A 52 1.30 27.01 2.91
N ALA A 53 2.57 27.39 2.84
CA ALA A 53 3.58 26.60 2.14
C ALA A 53 3.81 25.30 2.93
N GLN A 54 3.42 24.16 2.37
CA GLN A 54 3.64 22.86 3.01
C GLN A 54 4.95 22.22 2.53
N PRO A 55 5.79 21.71 3.45
CA PRO A 55 6.91 20.87 3.08
C PRO A 55 6.38 19.56 2.53
N SER A 56 6.67 19.26 1.27
CA SER A 56 6.33 17.96 0.66
C SER A 56 7.17 16.87 1.30
N THR A 57 6.65 16.21 2.35
CA THR A 57 7.18 14.92 2.78
C THR A 57 6.78 13.89 1.74
N THR A 58 7.61 13.75 0.70
CA THR A 58 7.57 12.60 -0.19
C THR A 58 7.96 11.39 0.65
N THR A 59 6.97 10.69 1.20
CA THR A 59 7.20 9.37 1.79
C THR A 59 7.53 8.44 0.62
N VAL A 60 8.82 8.28 0.34
CA VAL A 60 9.30 7.31 -0.65
C VAL A 60 9.00 5.94 -0.04
N GLN A 61 7.81 5.43 -0.30
CA GLN A 61 7.43 4.08 0.09
C GLN A 61 8.28 3.16 -0.76
N ALA A 62 9.36 2.64 -0.17
CA ALA A 62 10.22 1.69 -0.84
C ALA A 62 9.34 0.56 -1.38
N PRO A 63 9.50 0.15 -2.65
CA PRO A 63 8.78 -0.99 -3.16
C PRO A 63 9.15 -2.17 -2.27
N ALA A 64 8.18 -2.66 -1.49
CA ALA A 64 8.27 -3.92 -0.80
C ALA A 64 8.32 -5.00 -1.88
N THR A 65 9.51 -5.17 -2.46
CA THR A 65 9.80 -6.21 -3.43
C THR A 65 9.60 -7.49 -2.64
N GLY A 66 8.56 -8.26 -2.99
CA GLY A 66 8.12 -9.48 -2.30
C GLY A 66 9.13 -10.64 -2.39
N MET A 67 10.39 -10.39 -2.07
CA MET A 67 11.45 -11.39 -1.99
C MET A 67 11.22 -12.41 -0.88
N GLY A 68 10.39 -12.09 0.12
CA GLY A 68 10.03 -13.02 1.20
C GLY A 68 9.25 -14.24 0.71
N SER A 69 8.31 -14.09 -0.22
CA SER A 69 7.45 -15.20 -0.66
C SER A 69 8.19 -16.19 -1.58
N VAL A 70 9.06 -15.69 -2.46
CA VAL A 70 9.84 -16.52 -3.38
C VAL A 70 10.88 -17.36 -2.62
N ALA A 71 11.58 -16.76 -1.65
CA ALA A 71 12.56 -17.48 -0.83
C ALA A 71 11.89 -18.60 0.00
N LEU A 72 10.72 -18.34 0.60
CA LEU A 72 9.95 -19.36 1.32
C LEU A 72 9.50 -20.50 0.39
N TYR A 73 9.09 -20.18 -0.85
CA TYR A 73 8.70 -21.19 -1.83
C TYR A 73 9.86 -22.13 -2.18
N PHE A 74 11.07 -21.61 -2.39
CA PHE A 74 12.25 -22.43 -2.65
C PHE A 74 12.61 -23.33 -1.47
N ILE A 75 12.50 -22.84 -0.23
CA ILE A 75 12.75 -23.64 0.99
C ILE A 75 11.75 -24.80 1.10
N LEU A 76 10.45 -24.53 0.88
CA LEU A 76 9.41 -25.55 0.95
C LEU A 76 9.59 -26.62 -0.14
N VAL A 77 9.88 -26.22 -1.39
CA VAL A 77 10.07 -27.15 -2.51
C VAL A 77 11.32 -28.00 -2.33
N THR A 78 12.46 -27.41 -1.99
CA THR A 78 13.71 -28.17 -1.79
C THR A 78 13.65 -29.07 -0.57
N GLY A 79 13.09 -28.61 0.55
CA GLY A 79 12.87 -29.41 1.74
C GLY A 79 11.94 -30.61 1.49
N GLY A 80 10.81 -30.38 0.82
CA GLY A 80 9.87 -31.44 0.45
C GLY A 80 10.47 -32.48 -0.50
N ALA A 81 11.22 -32.04 -1.51
CA ALA A 81 11.89 -32.94 -2.45
C ALA A 81 12.94 -33.80 -1.74
N ALA A 82 13.81 -33.22 -0.90
CA ALA A 82 14.83 -33.96 -0.17
C ALA A 82 14.22 -35.01 0.78
N ALA A 83 13.14 -34.67 1.49
CA ALA A 83 12.41 -35.62 2.33
C ALA A 83 11.79 -36.75 1.50
N PHE A 84 11.20 -36.45 0.34
CA PHE A 84 10.61 -37.46 -0.53
C PHE A 84 11.65 -38.43 -1.10
N PHE A 85 12.80 -37.93 -1.57
CA PHE A 85 13.87 -38.77 -2.11
C PHE A 85 14.50 -39.66 -1.03
N THR A 86 14.77 -39.13 0.16
CA THR A 86 15.31 -39.93 1.27
C THR A 86 14.31 -40.98 1.76
N TYR A 87 13.03 -40.64 1.85
CA TYR A 87 11.95 -41.60 2.17
C TYR A 87 11.86 -42.72 1.13
N LYS A 88 11.88 -42.38 -0.17
CA LYS A 88 11.86 -43.36 -1.26
C LYS A 88 13.08 -44.27 -1.24
N TYR A 89 14.27 -43.73 -0.97
CA TYR A 89 15.50 -44.51 -0.88
C TYR A 89 15.46 -45.51 0.27
N LEU A 90 15.00 -45.07 1.45
CA LEU A 90 14.85 -45.95 2.61
C LEU A 90 13.79 -47.04 2.37
N GLN A 91 12.69 -46.68 1.72
CA GLN A 91 11.65 -47.65 1.35
C GLN A 91 12.17 -48.71 0.36
N ALA A 92 13.03 -48.32 -0.59
CA ALA A 92 13.65 -49.26 -1.52
C ALA A 92 14.61 -50.24 -0.82
N GLN A 93 15.33 -49.80 0.22
CA GLN A 93 16.17 -50.68 1.03
C GLN A 93 15.35 -51.68 1.86
N GLN A 94 14.19 -51.26 2.38
CA GLN A 94 13.30 -52.14 3.14
C GLN A 94 12.65 -53.23 2.27
N ALA A 95 12.43 -52.95 0.99
CA ALA A 95 11.85 -53.92 0.04
C ALA A 95 12.87 -54.98 -0.45
N GLN A 96 14.16 -54.84 -0.11
CA GLN A 96 15.23 -55.76 -0.50
C GLN A 96 15.63 -56.74 0.63
N GLN A 97 14.98 -56.67 1.80
CA GLN A 97 15.09 -57.67 2.88
C GLN A 97 13.84 -58.56 2.92
#